data_AF-A0A2D8X070-F1
#
_entry.id   AF-A0A2D8X070-F1
#
_cell.length_a   1.000
_cell.length_b   1.000
_cell.length_c   1.000
_cell.angle_alpha   90.00
_cell.angle_beta   90.00
_cell.angle_gamma   90.00
#
_symmetry.space_group_name_H-M   'P 1'
#
loop_
_entity.id
_entity.type
_entity.pdbx_description
1 polymer ?
#
loop_
_entity_poly.entity_id
_entity_poly.type
_entity_poly.pdbx_seq_one_letter_code
_entity_poly.pdbx_strand_id
1 'polypeptide(L)'
;MSGAGIAAGEQTPEIARFSIRKRKERPEPMIRSANRIARLTMAGSVVLLTALPGLSAIRSDQPIQGWPAMEGVDIATLLNQAQSLPTSDMAVGDQPYCAVNDEISSTLKHDFNEAPVDVSPRDGTELWGSDQMGTWTLVATRPDDTSCIIASGIGYDDRKAAEVYYTTAGLR
;
A
#
# COMPACT_ATOMS: atom_id res chain seq x y z
N MET A 1 19.66 -0.64 -62.61
CA MET A 1 18.38 -1.14 -63.15
C MET A 1 17.91 -2.24 -62.21
N SER A 2 17.01 -1.88 -61.28
CA SER A 2 15.60 -2.31 -61.29
C SER A 2 15.48 -3.74 -60.75
N GLY A 3 15.12 -3.91 -59.47
CA GLY A 3 13.73 -4.06 -58.99
C GLY A 3 13.45 -5.57 -58.80
N ALA A 4 12.59 -6.09 -57.95
CA ALA A 4 11.62 -5.59 -56.98
C ALA A 4 11.15 -6.83 -56.17
N GLY A 5 10.53 -6.64 -55.00
CA GLY A 5 9.68 -7.67 -54.39
C GLY A 5 9.87 -7.89 -52.89
N ILE A 6 9.61 -6.87 -52.09
CA ILE A 6 9.30 -7.05 -50.66
C ILE A 6 7.80 -7.34 -50.58
N ALA A 7 7.43 -8.55 -50.15
CA ALA A 7 6.05 -8.86 -49.77
C ALA A 7 5.87 -8.46 -48.29
N ALA A 8 5.18 -7.34 -48.07
CA ALA A 8 4.68 -6.94 -46.78
C ALA A 8 3.49 -7.84 -46.40
N GLY A 9 3.65 -8.63 -45.33
CA GLY A 9 2.52 -9.29 -44.68
C GLY A 9 1.86 -8.30 -43.73
N GLU A 10 0.77 -7.69 -44.15
CA GLU A 10 -0.16 -6.97 -43.27
C GLU A 10 -0.77 -7.98 -42.29
N GLN A 11 -0.38 -7.88 -41.01
CA GLN A 11 -1.04 -8.55 -39.91
C GLN A 11 -1.94 -7.53 -39.21
N THR A 12 -3.19 -7.49 -39.64
CA THR A 12 -4.30 -6.80 -38.95
C THR A 12 -4.54 -7.47 -37.59
N PRO A 13 -4.50 -6.75 -36.45
CA PRO A 13 -4.97 -7.29 -35.19
C PRO A 13 -6.51 -7.29 -35.18
N GLU A 14 -7.08 -8.50 -35.13
CA GLU A 14 -8.50 -8.73 -34.91
C GLU A 14 -8.89 -8.19 -33.52
N ILE A 15 -9.66 -7.10 -33.52
CA ILE A 15 -10.19 -6.47 -32.31
C ILE A 15 -11.24 -7.43 -31.71
N ALA A 16 -10.87 -8.13 -30.65
CA ALA A 16 -11.78 -8.93 -29.85
C ALA A 16 -12.93 -8.05 -29.31
N ARG A 17 -14.13 -8.23 -29.87
CA ARG A 17 -15.36 -7.59 -29.40
C ARG A 17 -15.74 -8.17 -28.03
N PHE A 18 -15.40 -7.44 -26.97
CA PHE A 18 -15.86 -7.74 -25.62
C PHE A 18 -17.36 -7.40 -25.51
N SER A 19 -18.21 -8.41 -25.72
CA SER A 19 -19.67 -8.28 -25.60
C SER A 19 -20.06 -8.23 -24.12
N ILE A 20 -20.23 -7.03 -23.58
CA ILE A 20 -20.80 -6.79 -22.24
C ILE A 20 -22.27 -7.25 -22.24
N ARG A 21 -22.56 -8.42 -21.67
CA ARG A 21 -23.94 -8.78 -21.33
C ARG A 21 -24.40 -7.90 -20.17
N LYS A 22 -25.31 -6.95 -20.44
CA LYS A 22 -26.11 -6.29 -19.40
C LYS A 22 -26.79 -7.35 -18.54
N ARG A 23 -26.54 -7.35 -17.22
CA ARG A 23 -27.42 -8.06 -16.28
C ARG A 23 -28.80 -7.41 -16.35
N LYS A 24 -29.78 -8.20 -16.76
CA LYS A 24 -31.20 -7.86 -16.73
C LYS A 24 -31.65 -7.83 -15.28
N GLU A 25 -31.85 -6.63 -14.73
CA GLU A 25 -32.51 -6.44 -13.44
C GLU A 25 -33.91 -7.06 -13.53
N ARG A 26 -34.21 -7.95 -12.58
CA ARG A 26 -35.50 -8.62 -12.48
C ARG A 26 -36.40 -7.74 -11.61
N PRO A 27 -37.52 -7.19 -12.11
CA PRO A 27 -38.42 -6.42 -11.28
C PRO A 27 -39.15 -7.36 -10.31
N GLU A 28 -39.13 -7.03 -9.02
CA GLU A 28 -39.95 -7.69 -8.02
C GLU A 28 -41.43 -7.36 -8.26
N PRO A 29 -42.34 -8.36 -8.27
CA PRO A 29 -43.76 -8.10 -8.40
C PRO A 29 -44.35 -7.51 -7.12
N MET A 30 -44.93 -6.31 -7.26
CA MET A 30 -45.91 -5.75 -6.33
C MET A 30 -47.11 -6.70 -6.19
N ILE A 31 -47.22 -7.40 -5.08
CA ILE A 31 -48.48 -8.03 -4.66
C ILE A 31 -49.21 -7.08 -3.71
N ARG A 32 -50.29 -6.52 -4.22
CA ARG A 32 -51.26 -5.69 -3.49
C ARG A 32 -52.33 -6.60 -2.87
N SER A 33 -52.68 -6.29 -1.63
CA SER A 33 -53.87 -6.72 -0.87
C SER A 33 -53.89 -8.14 -0.30
N ALA A 34 -53.89 -8.26 1.04
CA ALA A 34 -55.14 -8.22 1.80
C ALA A 34 -54.85 -8.23 3.32
N ASN A 35 -55.45 -7.25 3.99
CA ASN A 35 -55.41 -7.05 5.43
C ASN A 35 -56.18 -8.20 6.12
N ARG A 36 -55.50 -9.07 6.87
CA ARG A 36 -56.11 -9.88 7.92
C ARG A 36 -55.28 -9.76 9.18
N ILE A 37 -55.81 -8.96 10.10
CA ILE A 37 -55.29 -8.75 11.43
C ILE A 37 -55.39 -10.08 12.19
N ALA A 38 -54.25 -10.71 12.46
CA ALA A 38 -54.11 -11.66 13.56
C ALA A 38 -53.29 -10.96 14.65
N ARG A 39 -53.97 -10.55 15.72
CA ARG A 39 -53.34 -10.09 16.95
C ARG A 39 -52.87 -11.30 17.76
N LEU A 40 -51.87 -11.05 18.63
CA LEU A 40 -51.31 -11.91 19.72
C LEU A 40 -50.10 -12.73 19.24
N THR A 41 -48.89 -12.68 19.83
CA THR A 41 -48.39 -12.21 21.14
C THR A 41 -46.91 -11.79 21.06
N MET A 42 -46.49 -11.01 22.04
CA MET A 42 -45.18 -10.43 22.29
C MET A 42 -44.08 -11.48 22.57
N ALA A 43 -42.96 -11.41 21.87
CA ALA A 43 -41.63 -11.80 22.37
C ALA A 43 -40.56 -11.09 21.53
N GLY A 44 -39.99 -10.01 22.07
CA GLY A 44 -38.90 -9.27 21.44
C GLY A 44 -37.65 -10.14 21.30
N SER A 45 -37.13 -10.25 20.08
CA SER A 45 -35.76 -10.69 19.84
C SER A 45 -34.99 -9.51 19.28
N VAL A 46 -34.50 -8.64 20.18
CA VAL A 46 -33.41 -7.74 19.83
C VAL A 46 -32.18 -8.61 19.74
N VAL A 47 -31.84 -9.07 18.53
CA VAL A 47 -30.53 -9.68 18.28
C VAL A 47 -29.51 -8.54 18.35
N LEU A 48 -28.97 -8.31 19.55
CA LEU A 48 -27.77 -7.50 19.76
C LEU A 48 -26.60 -8.23 19.09
N LEU A 49 -26.41 -7.98 17.80
CA LEU A 49 -25.13 -8.20 17.11
C LEU A 49 -24.12 -7.23 17.74
N THR A 50 -23.52 -7.64 18.86
CA THR A 50 -22.29 -7.03 19.34
C THR A 50 -21.19 -7.41 18.36
N ALA A 51 -21.06 -6.61 17.30
CA ALA A 51 -19.86 -6.63 16.47
C ALA A 51 -18.71 -6.23 17.41
N LEU A 52 -17.94 -7.21 17.88
CA LEU A 52 -16.67 -6.91 18.53
C LEU A 52 -15.80 -6.24 17.46
N PRO A 53 -15.41 -4.96 17.61
CA PRO A 53 -14.30 -4.47 16.84
C PRO A 53 -13.12 -5.36 17.22
N GLY A 54 -12.58 -6.11 16.26
CA GLY A 54 -11.39 -6.91 16.48
C GLY A 54 -10.25 -5.97 16.82
N LEU A 55 -9.97 -5.80 18.11
CA LEU A 55 -8.74 -5.20 18.60
C LEU A 55 -7.61 -6.08 18.04
N SER A 56 -7.02 -5.65 16.94
CA SER A 56 -5.85 -6.28 16.37
C SER A 56 -4.70 -5.96 17.31
N ALA A 57 -4.50 -6.81 18.32
CA ALA A 57 -3.27 -6.82 19.07
C ALA A 57 -2.16 -7.24 18.09
N ILE A 58 -1.17 -6.37 17.91
CA ILE A 58 0.04 -6.68 17.16
C ILE A 58 0.69 -7.86 17.87
N ARG A 59 0.72 -9.02 17.22
CA ARG A 59 1.42 -10.20 17.73
C ARG A 59 2.79 -10.24 17.08
N SER A 60 3.79 -10.71 17.82
CA SER A 60 5.13 -10.98 17.25
C SER A 60 5.11 -12.00 16.10
N ASP A 61 4.06 -12.81 16.01
CA ASP A 61 3.81 -13.75 14.91
C ASP A 61 3.10 -13.13 13.69
N GLN A 62 2.88 -11.81 13.68
CA GLN A 62 2.29 -11.14 12.54
C GLN A 62 3.29 -11.15 11.37
N PRO A 63 2.86 -11.53 10.14
CA PRO A 63 3.75 -11.55 8.99
C PRO A 63 4.26 -10.14 8.70
N ILE A 64 5.55 -10.04 8.41
CA ILE A 64 6.14 -8.77 7.95
C ILE A 64 5.57 -8.48 6.56
N GLN A 65 5.02 -7.29 6.42
CA GLN A 65 4.46 -6.78 5.17
C GLN A 65 4.97 -5.37 4.95
N GLY A 66 5.19 -5.01 3.69
CA GLY A 66 5.65 -3.69 3.30
C GLY A 66 5.05 -3.27 1.97
N TRP A 67 4.95 -1.97 1.79
CA TRP A 67 4.42 -1.34 0.58
C TRP A 67 5.34 -0.19 0.16
N PRO A 68 5.49 0.07 -1.15
CA PRO A 68 6.18 1.25 -1.61
C PRO A 68 5.41 2.51 -1.22
N ALA A 69 6.14 3.62 -1.04
CA ALA A 69 5.51 4.93 -0.81
C ALA A 69 4.75 5.47 -2.02
N MET A 70 4.94 4.88 -3.21
CA MET A 70 4.32 5.26 -4.48
C MET A 70 3.58 4.07 -5.09
N GLU A 71 2.32 4.24 -5.46
CA GLU A 71 1.53 3.19 -6.11
C GLU A 71 2.13 2.82 -7.47
N GLY A 72 2.27 1.51 -7.72
CA GLY A 72 2.76 0.99 -8.99
C GLY A 72 4.26 1.15 -9.24
N VAL A 73 5.02 1.70 -8.29
CA VAL A 73 6.48 1.84 -8.35
C VAL A 73 7.12 0.87 -7.35
N ASP A 74 8.03 0.02 -7.81
CA ASP A 74 8.77 -0.86 -6.89
C ASP A 74 9.80 -0.08 -6.07
N ILE A 75 10.13 -0.60 -4.89
CA ILE A 75 10.96 0.12 -3.90
C ILE A 75 12.40 0.32 -4.40
N ALA A 76 12.96 -0.61 -5.17
CA ALA A 76 14.29 -0.46 -5.73
C ALA A 76 14.35 0.64 -6.79
N THR A 77 13.33 0.74 -7.65
CA THR A 77 13.17 1.86 -8.58
C THR A 77 13.02 3.18 -7.80
N LEU A 78 12.19 3.19 -6.75
CA LEU A 78 11.95 4.39 -5.96
C LEU A 78 13.19 4.87 -5.20
N LEU A 79 14.02 3.96 -4.68
CA LEU A 79 15.32 4.25 -4.08
C LEU A 79 16.25 5.00 -5.06
N ASN A 80 16.30 4.55 -6.32
CA ASN A 80 17.10 5.22 -7.35
C ASN A 80 16.55 6.62 -7.68
N GLN A 81 15.22 6.75 -7.80
CA GLN A 81 14.57 8.03 -8.10
C GLN A 81 14.72 9.06 -6.97
N ALA A 82 14.61 8.60 -5.72
CA ALA A 82 14.68 9.44 -4.51
C ALA A 82 15.93 10.33 -4.47
N GLN A 83 17.04 9.86 -5.03
CA GLN A 83 18.31 10.60 -5.10
C GLN A 83 18.21 11.96 -5.82
N SER A 84 17.16 12.19 -6.60
CA SER A 84 16.98 13.41 -7.42
C SER A 84 15.68 14.16 -7.17
N LEU A 85 14.81 13.67 -6.27
CA LEU A 85 13.52 14.31 -6.01
C LEU A 85 13.69 15.63 -5.24
N PRO A 86 12.87 16.65 -5.48
CA PRO A 86 12.83 17.80 -4.59
C PRO A 86 12.31 17.39 -3.21
N THR A 87 12.55 18.21 -2.19
CA THR A 87 11.81 18.10 -0.93
C THR A 87 10.32 18.31 -1.18
N SER A 88 9.47 17.72 -0.35
CA SER A 88 8.02 17.65 -0.58
C SER A 88 7.32 19.00 -0.52
N ASP A 89 7.91 20.01 0.13
CA ASP A 89 7.47 21.41 0.09
C ASP A 89 7.65 22.05 -1.31
N MET A 90 8.58 21.52 -2.10
CA MET A 90 8.87 21.95 -3.47
C MET A 90 8.33 20.98 -4.54
N ALA A 91 7.60 19.93 -4.13
CA ALA A 91 7.06 18.94 -5.05
C ALA A 91 5.96 19.54 -5.94
N VAL A 92 6.03 19.23 -7.24
CA VAL A 92 5.04 19.67 -8.24
C VAL A 92 4.10 18.53 -8.68
N GLY A 93 4.30 17.33 -8.16
CA GLY A 93 3.50 16.14 -8.46
C GLY A 93 3.69 15.05 -7.40
N ASP A 94 3.10 13.89 -7.64
CA ASP A 94 3.17 12.76 -6.71
C ASP A 94 4.62 12.27 -6.57
N GLN A 95 5.07 12.19 -5.32
CA GLN A 95 6.38 11.70 -4.94
C GLN A 95 6.33 11.16 -3.50
N PRO A 96 7.30 10.33 -3.09
CA PRO A 96 7.49 10.01 -1.68
C PRO A 96 7.70 11.28 -0.86
N TYR A 97 7.36 11.19 0.42
CA TYR A 97 7.66 12.26 1.36
C TYR A 97 9.17 12.40 1.51
N CYS A 98 9.70 13.54 1.08
CA CYS A 98 11.11 13.90 1.14
C CYS A 98 11.27 15.19 1.94
N ALA A 99 12.17 15.19 2.92
CA ALA A 99 12.42 16.36 3.76
C ALA A 99 13.88 16.37 4.24
N VAL A 100 14.28 17.41 4.98
CA VAL A 100 15.57 17.42 5.68
C VAL A 100 15.63 16.27 6.70
N ASN A 101 16.83 15.73 6.95
CA ASN A 101 17.01 14.54 7.78
C ASN A 101 16.39 14.69 9.19
N ASP A 102 16.53 15.87 9.79
CA ASP A 102 15.97 16.17 11.12
C ASP A 102 14.45 16.11 11.14
N GLU A 103 13.78 16.54 10.07
CA GLU A 103 12.32 16.50 9.94
C GLU A 103 11.85 15.05 9.80
N ILE A 104 12.47 14.25 8.92
CA ILE A 104 12.17 12.81 8.78
C ILE A 104 12.33 12.11 10.13
N SER A 105 13.46 12.30 10.81
CA SER A 105 13.71 11.71 12.12
C SER A 105 12.69 12.16 13.17
N SER A 106 12.32 13.44 13.18
CA SER A 106 11.34 14.00 14.11
C SER A 106 9.96 13.39 13.88
N THR A 107 9.51 13.32 12.62
CA THR A 107 8.22 12.72 12.24
C THR A 107 8.17 11.24 12.62
N LEU A 108 9.19 10.45 12.26
CA LEU A 108 9.22 9.02 12.58
C LEU A 108 9.19 8.76 14.09
N LYS A 109 9.97 9.53 14.88
CA LYS A 109 9.97 9.42 16.34
C LYS A 109 8.66 9.85 16.98
N HIS A 110 8.15 11.02 16.59
CA HIS A 110 7.02 11.64 17.27
C HIS A 110 5.68 11.01 16.87
N ASP A 111 5.48 10.77 15.57
CA ASP A 111 4.18 10.35 15.05
C ASP A 111 4.04 8.83 14.99
N PHE A 112 5.16 8.10 14.89
CA PHE A 112 5.16 6.64 14.71
C PHE A 112 5.93 5.88 15.80
N ASN A 113 6.50 6.60 16.79
CA ASN A 113 7.35 6.01 17.82
C ASN A 113 8.46 5.12 17.21
N GLU A 114 8.93 5.45 16.01
CA GLU A 114 9.95 4.70 15.31
C GLU A 114 11.34 5.23 15.66
N ALA A 115 12.27 4.30 15.89
CA ALA A 115 13.67 4.57 16.14
C ALA A 115 14.53 3.96 15.02
N PRO A 116 15.75 4.49 14.79
CA PRO A 116 16.70 3.86 13.88
C PRO A 116 17.03 2.45 14.38
N VAL A 117 16.89 1.45 13.52
CA VAL A 117 17.18 0.04 13.81
C VAL A 117 18.62 -0.30 13.47
N ASP A 118 19.10 0.23 12.34
CA ASP A 118 20.49 0.17 11.91
C ASP A 118 20.96 1.57 11.51
N VAL A 119 22.10 1.99 12.07
CA VAL A 119 22.74 3.28 11.76
C VAL A 119 23.82 3.18 10.68
N SER A 120 23.99 1.99 10.09
CA SER A 120 24.86 1.78 8.92
C SER A 120 23.98 1.65 7.69
N PRO A 121 23.92 2.68 6.82
CA PRO A 121 23.07 2.63 5.65
C PRO A 121 23.49 1.46 4.75
N ARG A 122 22.55 0.56 4.45
CA ARG A 122 22.72 -0.40 3.35
C ARG A 122 22.26 0.28 2.08
N ASP A 123 23.15 0.38 1.11
CA ASP A 123 22.84 0.90 -0.23
C ASP A 123 22.11 2.26 -0.22
N GLY A 124 22.48 3.14 0.70
CA GLY A 124 21.86 4.46 0.85
C GLY A 124 20.48 4.45 1.50
N THR A 125 20.18 3.45 2.34
CA THR A 125 18.92 3.35 3.07
C THR A 125 19.11 3.07 4.56
N GLU A 126 18.21 3.63 5.37
CA GLU A 126 18.10 3.40 6.82
C GLU A 126 16.78 2.69 7.14
N LEU A 127 16.85 1.71 8.04
CA LEU A 127 15.67 1.05 8.60
C LEU A 127 15.28 1.72 9.92
N TRP A 128 13.99 2.05 10.00
CA TRP A 128 13.33 2.59 11.19
C TRP A 128 12.23 1.63 11.64
N GLY A 129 11.99 1.52 12.95
CA GLY A 129 11.03 0.56 13.50
C GLY A 129 10.51 0.91 14.89
N SER A 130 9.31 0.43 15.19
CA SER A 130 8.61 0.63 16.46
C SER A 130 8.02 -0.69 16.94
N ASP A 131 8.56 -1.28 18.02
CA ASP A 131 7.94 -2.49 18.62
C ASP A 131 6.57 -2.19 19.22
N GLN A 132 6.38 -0.98 19.73
CA GLN A 132 5.12 -0.56 20.31
C GLN A 132 4.01 -0.49 19.26
N MET A 133 4.31 0.04 18.08
CA MET A 133 3.35 0.20 16.98
C MET A 133 3.39 -0.95 15.98
N GLY A 134 4.40 -1.81 16.05
CA GLY A 134 4.61 -2.91 15.11
C GLY A 134 4.90 -2.44 13.68
N THR A 135 5.36 -1.20 13.50
CA THR A 135 5.60 -0.58 12.20
C THR A 135 7.08 -0.49 11.88
N TRP A 136 7.40 -0.45 10.59
CA TRP A 136 8.74 -0.20 10.09
C TRP A 136 8.70 0.69 8.86
N THR A 137 9.78 1.43 8.65
CA THR A 137 9.95 2.38 7.54
C THR A 137 11.34 2.26 6.95
N LEU A 138 11.46 2.32 5.61
CA LEU A 138 12.72 2.50 4.92
C LEU A 138 12.85 3.92 4.42
N VAL A 139 13.98 4.54 4.79
CA VAL A 139 14.33 5.91 4.44
C VAL A 139 15.52 5.86 3.48
N ALA A 140 15.39 6.43 2.29
CA ALA A 140 16.50 6.67 1.37
C ALA A 140 17.25 7.93 1.80
N THR A 141 18.52 7.79 2.15
CA THR A 141 19.38 8.91 2.56
C THR A 141 20.09 9.51 1.36
N ARG A 142 20.40 10.81 1.44
CA ARG A 142 21.06 11.55 0.36
C ARG A 142 22.24 12.38 0.87
N PRO A 143 23.19 12.74 -0.03
CA PRO A 143 24.36 13.53 0.34
C PRO A 143 24.08 14.99 0.70
N ASP A 144 22.87 15.50 0.45
CA ASP A 144 22.47 16.91 0.63
C ASP A 144 21.69 17.15 1.94
N ASP A 145 21.89 16.29 2.95
CA ASP A 145 21.23 16.33 4.27
C ASP A 145 19.70 16.23 4.22
N THR A 146 19.18 15.61 3.18
CA THR A 146 17.77 15.29 3.03
C THR A 146 17.56 13.79 2.80
N SER A 147 16.33 13.33 3.02
CA SER A 147 15.96 11.93 2.91
C SER A 147 14.53 11.77 2.43
N CYS A 148 14.21 10.61 1.86
CA CYS A 148 12.86 10.26 1.39
C CYS A 148 12.36 8.95 2.01
N ILE A 149 11.10 8.91 2.45
CA ILE A 149 10.45 7.66 2.85
C ILE A 149 10.08 6.87 1.59
N ILE A 150 10.72 5.72 1.37
CA ILE A 150 10.53 4.92 0.14
C ILE A 150 9.66 3.68 0.35
N ALA A 151 9.52 3.22 1.59
CA ALA A 151 8.63 2.12 1.93
C ALA A 151 8.23 2.18 3.40
N SER A 152 7.07 1.63 3.72
CA SER A 152 6.62 1.45 5.09
C SER A 152 5.77 0.19 5.21
N GLY A 153 5.63 -0.31 6.43
CA GLY A 153 5.04 -1.62 6.65
C GLY A 153 4.67 -1.91 8.09
N ILE A 154 4.21 -3.14 8.29
CA ILE A 154 3.79 -3.70 9.59
C ILE A 154 4.52 -5.00 9.89
N GLY A 155 4.44 -5.45 11.14
CA GLY A 155 5.06 -6.68 11.62
C GLY A 155 6.50 -6.49 12.13
N TYR A 156 6.88 -5.25 12.47
CA TYR A 156 8.16 -4.98 13.11
C TYR A 156 8.28 -5.70 14.47
N ASP A 157 9.48 -6.21 14.75
CA ASP A 157 9.87 -6.93 15.96
C ASP A 157 11.41 -6.84 16.05
N ASP A 158 11.93 -6.17 17.09
CA ASP A 158 13.36 -5.94 17.34
C ASP A 158 14.22 -7.21 17.46
N ARG A 159 13.60 -8.38 17.62
CA ARG A 159 14.29 -9.67 17.65
C ARG A 159 14.54 -10.24 16.25
N LYS A 160 13.92 -9.69 15.20
CA LYS A 160 14.13 -10.12 13.82
C LYS A 160 15.33 -9.38 13.22
N ALA A 161 16.08 -10.05 12.35
CA ALA A 161 17.20 -9.43 11.67
C ALA A 161 16.71 -8.32 10.71
N ALA A 162 17.42 -7.19 10.67
CA ALA A 162 17.12 -6.05 9.79
C ALA A 162 16.94 -6.48 8.32
N GLU A 163 17.76 -7.43 7.86
CA GLU A 163 17.72 -8.05 6.53
C GLU A 163 16.31 -8.52 6.11
N VAL A 164 15.47 -8.97 7.06
CA VAL A 164 14.12 -9.45 6.73
C VAL A 164 13.24 -8.31 6.22
N TYR A 165 13.43 -7.09 6.72
CA TYR A 165 12.69 -5.91 6.26
C TYR A 165 13.16 -5.45 4.89
N TYR A 166 14.49 -5.42 4.67
CA TYR A 166 15.08 -5.12 3.36
C TYR A 166 14.63 -6.10 2.28
N THR A 167 14.70 -7.41 2.56
CA THR A 167 14.27 -8.44 1.61
C THR A 167 12.75 -8.44 1.37
N THR A 168 11.94 -8.12 2.39
CA THR A 168 10.49 -7.91 2.22
C THR A 168 10.21 -6.71 1.31
N ALA A 169 11.04 -5.67 1.37
CA ALA A 169 11.00 -4.52 0.47
C ALA A 169 11.58 -4.81 -0.93
N GLY A 170 12.08 -6.03 -1.20
CA GLY A 170 12.70 -6.38 -2.47
C GLY A 170 14.13 -5.84 -2.66
N LEU A 171 14.76 -5.36 -1.58
CA LEU A 171 16.16 -4.94 -1.55
C LEU A 171 17.07 -6.11 -1.14
N ARG A 172 18.37 -6.04 -1.42
CA ARG A 172 19.37 -7.09 -1.17
C ARG A 172 20.56 -6.56 -0.40
#